data_AF-F8WSY3-F1
#
_entry.id   AF-F8WSY3-F1
#
_cell.length_a   1.000
_cell.length_b   1.000
_cell.length_c   1.000
_cell.angle_alpha   90.00
_cell.angle_beta   90.00
_cell.angle_gamma   90.00
#
_symmetry.space_group_name_H-M   'P 1'
#
loop_
_entity.id
_entity.type
_entity.pdbx_description
1 polymer ?
#
loop_
_entity_poly.entity_id
_entity_poly.type
_entity_poly.pdbx_seq_one_letter_code
_entity_poly.pdbx_strand_id
1 'polypeptide(L)'
;MSNKTKMPFGLKAMTAAVVLASGLAAAAEIAPYFEMWYGGDTSYPAPTLASAQQQLGMKSVTLAFTIARNGSCDISNDGSGNNLLDGTMKDDIANFSRGGGRVIMSFGGAAGTYVEAVCSVDQMVAMIEGMIQRHNIRAVDFDVEGGQLSNTALNNTRNSALKQLQAKYPDLFVSFTLPVLPTGLTSPGVAVVRSAADAGVRVDLVNIMAMDYGGSFSNGKKMGDLAVQAATALFSQIKPIFPNKTDAEVWAMIGVTPMIGQNDVSTEVFTLADAQTLTSFAQQKGLGRIAWWSFQRDRVGNGGLGEYSKVNTANFDFYNIFKAASSNTGPTPTPTPVTPTPTPVTPTPTPVTPTPTPVTPTPTPGSCYAAWAEGSTYNAGVLVTYNGRNYQSLVSHTAYTGTNWNPAASPTLWKDVGVCSGTGPTPTPVTPTPTPVTPTPTPVTPTPTPVTPTPTPAGTCAAAWNSATVYAAANTKVSYNGHNYQNKWWTQGDNPAQSGEWGVWKDVGSCS
;
A
#
# COMPACT_ATOMS: atom_id res chain seq x y z
N MET A 1 -11.07 -63.18 49.71
CA MET A 1 -11.68 -62.85 48.40
C MET A 1 -12.92 -62.02 48.70
N SER A 2 -12.83 -60.69 48.61
CA SER A 2 -13.94 -59.81 49.00
C SER A 2 -14.41 -59.00 47.80
N ASN A 3 -15.71 -59.12 47.55
CA ASN A 3 -16.42 -58.75 46.34
C ASN A 3 -16.74 -57.25 46.35
N LYS A 4 -16.58 -56.58 45.20
CA LYS A 4 -16.75 -55.13 45.03
C LYS A 4 -18.22 -54.73 45.08
N THR A 5 -18.54 -53.75 45.92
CA THR A 5 -19.84 -53.05 45.98
C THR A 5 -19.85 -51.84 45.06
N LYS A 6 -20.94 -51.67 44.30
CA LYS A 6 -21.26 -50.54 43.42
C LYS A 6 -21.50 -49.24 44.22
N MET A 7 -21.17 -48.09 43.61
CA MET A 7 -21.71 -46.77 43.96
C MET A 7 -22.32 -46.08 42.72
N PRO A 8 -23.28 -45.15 42.89
CA PRO A 8 -24.20 -44.73 41.84
C PRO A 8 -23.80 -43.42 41.12
N PHE A 9 -24.52 -43.19 40.01
CA PHE A 9 -24.45 -42.08 39.06
C PHE A 9 -24.53 -40.69 39.70
N GLY A 10 -23.61 -39.80 39.33
CA GLY A 10 -23.68 -38.35 39.54
C GLY A 10 -23.89 -37.61 38.21
N LEU A 11 -25.02 -36.93 38.09
CA LEU A 11 -25.40 -36.06 36.97
C LEU A 11 -24.49 -34.81 36.98
N LYS A 12 -23.62 -34.63 35.97
CA LYS A 12 -22.84 -33.39 35.81
C LYS A 12 -23.60 -32.40 34.94
N ALA A 13 -23.91 -31.24 35.52
CA ALA A 13 -24.41 -30.06 34.81
C ALA A 13 -23.36 -29.59 33.78
N MET A 14 -23.79 -29.41 32.52
CA MET A 14 -23.00 -28.74 31.50
C MET A 14 -23.17 -27.23 31.66
N THR A 15 -22.16 -26.56 32.20
CA THR A 15 -22.01 -25.11 32.08
C THR A 15 -21.50 -24.81 30.67
N ALA A 16 -22.33 -24.19 29.83
CA ALA A 16 -21.90 -23.66 28.55
C ALA A 16 -21.01 -22.42 28.79
N ALA A 17 -19.70 -22.58 28.69
CA ALA A 17 -18.78 -21.46 28.61
C ALA A 17 -18.87 -20.88 27.20
N VAL A 18 -19.47 -19.70 27.06
CA VAL A 18 -19.32 -18.88 25.86
C VAL A 18 -17.87 -18.39 25.84
N VAL A 19 -17.03 -19.06 25.05
CA VAL A 19 -15.71 -18.55 24.71
C VAL A 19 -15.92 -17.42 23.71
N LEU A 20 -15.90 -16.18 24.20
CA LEU A 20 -15.63 -15.02 23.37
C LEU A 20 -14.21 -15.19 22.82
N ALA A 21 -14.07 -15.70 21.60
CA ALA A 21 -12.82 -15.67 20.88
C ALA A 21 -12.51 -14.21 20.52
N SER A 22 -11.91 -13.48 21.44
CA SER A 22 -11.17 -12.27 21.10
C SER A 22 -9.98 -12.72 20.25
N GLY A 23 -10.12 -12.66 18.93
CA GLY A 23 -9.01 -12.81 18.00
C GLY A 23 -7.99 -11.73 18.31
N LEU A 24 -6.95 -12.08 19.05
CA LEU A 24 -5.82 -11.20 19.30
C LEU A 24 -5.18 -10.92 17.94
N ALA A 25 -5.19 -9.64 17.54
CA ALA A 25 -4.43 -9.17 16.40
C ALA A 25 -2.96 -9.60 16.56
N ALA A 26 -2.34 -10.08 15.49
CA ALA A 26 -0.93 -10.45 15.52
C ALA A 26 -0.07 -9.20 15.77
N ALA A 27 0.97 -9.33 16.61
CA ALA A 27 1.93 -8.27 16.85
C ALA A 27 2.70 -7.96 15.57
N ALA A 28 2.91 -6.67 15.29
CA ALA A 28 3.68 -6.24 14.13
C ALA A 28 5.17 -6.53 14.33
N GLU A 29 5.83 -7.05 13.29
CA GLU A 29 7.30 -7.07 13.21
C GLU A 29 7.83 -5.63 13.08
N ILE A 30 8.81 -5.26 13.89
CA ILE A 30 9.42 -3.91 13.86
C ILE A 30 10.81 -4.04 13.26
N ALA A 31 10.93 -3.69 11.99
CA ALA A 31 12.10 -4.00 11.16
C ALA A 31 12.52 -2.78 10.31
N PRO A 32 13.13 -1.75 10.92
CA PRO A 32 13.56 -0.57 10.18
C PRO A 32 14.58 -0.90 9.09
N TYR A 33 14.65 -0.05 8.06
CA TYR A 33 15.73 -0.13 7.08
C TYR A 33 17.04 0.36 7.70
N PHE A 34 18.08 -0.46 7.62
CA PHE A 34 19.43 -0.14 8.06
C PHE A 34 20.34 0.00 6.85
N GLU A 35 20.91 1.18 6.68
CA GLU A 35 21.83 1.54 5.60
C GLU A 35 23.22 0.92 5.86
N MET A 36 23.51 -0.21 5.19
CA MET A 36 24.73 -0.98 5.48
C MET A 36 26.03 -0.19 5.28
N TRP A 37 26.04 0.79 4.38
CA TRP A 37 27.21 1.63 4.12
C TRP A 37 27.59 2.57 5.27
N TYR A 38 26.70 2.76 6.26
CA TYR A 38 27.02 3.45 7.52
C TYR A 38 27.29 2.49 8.68
N GLY A 39 27.26 1.17 8.43
CA GLY A 39 27.55 0.16 9.45
C GLY A 39 28.95 0.34 10.03
N GLY A 40 29.02 0.52 11.35
CA GLY A 40 30.25 0.75 12.11
C GLY A 40 30.66 2.22 12.24
N ASP A 41 29.98 3.17 11.60
CA ASP A 41 30.29 4.59 11.72
C ASP A 41 29.86 5.14 13.08
N THR A 42 30.85 5.43 13.94
CA THR A 42 30.66 5.88 15.32
C THR A 42 30.08 7.28 15.47
N SER A 43 29.86 8.01 14.37
CA SER A 43 29.06 9.24 14.39
C SER A 43 27.56 8.97 14.59
N TYR A 44 27.10 7.74 14.36
CA TYR A 44 25.73 7.31 14.65
C TYR A 44 25.60 6.77 16.08
N PRO A 45 24.51 7.07 16.81
CA PRO A 45 24.38 6.67 18.22
C PRO A 45 24.36 5.14 18.47
N ALA A 46 23.88 4.37 17.48
CA ALA A 46 23.93 2.92 17.45
C ALA A 46 24.55 2.48 16.12
N PRO A 47 25.90 2.45 16.02
CA PRO A 47 26.60 2.29 14.74
C PRO A 47 26.48 0.88 14.15
N THR A 48 26.09 -0.11 14.94
CA THR A 48 26.05 -1.53 14.56
C THR A 48 24.72 -2.17 14.94
N LEU A 49 24.36 -3.27 14.29
CA LEU A 49 23.20 -4.08 14.65
C LEU A 49 23.31 -4.58 16.10
N ALA A 50 24.50 -5.01 16.52
CA ALA A 50 24.75 -5.43 17.89
C ALA A 50 24.52 -4.29 18.91
N SER A 51 24.97 -3.07 18.62
CA SER A 51 24.74 -1.92 19.52
C SER A 51 23.28 -1.50 19.54
N ALA A 52 22.58 -1.51 18.39
CA ALA A 52 21.15 -1.28 18.32
C ALA A 52 20.35 -2.32 19.13
N GLN A 53 20.75 -3.60 19.06
CA GLN A 53 20.14 -4.66 19.85
C GLN A 53 20.37 -4.49 21.36
N GLN A 54 21.59 -4.15 21.76
CA GLN A 54 21.94 -3.95 23.18
C GLN A 54 21.26 -2.72 23.78
N GLN A 55 21.22 -1.60 23.04
CA GLN A 55 20.68 -0.34 23.54
C GLN A 55 19.15 -0.29 23.49
N LEU A 56 18.55 -0.78 22.39
CA LEU A 56 17.12 -0.58 22.10
C LEU A 56 16.30 -1.86 22.20
N GLY A 57 16.96 -3.02 22.34
CA GLY A 57 16.30 -4.32 22.30
C GLY A 57 15.83 -4.71 20.89
N MET A 58 16.46 -4.19 19.83
CA MET A 58 16.09 -4.45 18.44
C MET A 58 16.04 -5.94 18.10
N LYS A 59 14.90 -6.38 17.55
CA LYS A 59 14.60 -7.78 17.26
C LYS A 59 14.56 -8.11 15.78
N SER A 60 14.22 -7.16 14.92
CA SER A 60 14.28 -7.33 13.48
C SER A 60 14.92 -6.12 12.82
N VAL A 61 15.52 -6.34 11.64
CA VAL A 61 16.11 -5.29 10.81
C VAL A 61 15.99 -5.65 9.34
N THR A 62 15.78 -4.65 8.49
CA THR A 62 15.80 -4.79 7.04
C THR A 62 17.09 -4.15 6.53
N LEU A 63 18.02 -4.93 5.96
CA LEU A 63 19.28 -4.41 5.46
C LEU A 63 19.08 -3.81 4.07
N ALA A 64 19.52 -2.56 3.89
CA ALA A 64 19.40 -1.81 2.65
C ALA A 64 20.80 -1.61 2.02
N PHE A 65 21.02 -1.88 0.74
CA PHE A 65 20.24 -2.73 -0.17
C PHE A 65 21.17 -3.77 -0.81
N THR A 66 20.62 -4.78 -1.47
CA THR A 66 21.37 -5.67 -2.37
C THR A 66 21.03 -5.34 -3.81
N ILE A 67 22.04 -4.92 -4.58
CA ILE A 67 21.97 -4.60 -6.01
C ILE A 67 23.08 -5.33 -6.77
N ALA A 68 23.01 -5.35 -8.09
CA ALA A 68 24.02 -5.92 -8.96
C ALA A 68 25.35 -5.15 -8.87
N ARG A 69 26.45 -5.88 -8.72
CA ARG A 69 27.82 -5.34 -8.69
C ARG A 69 28.25 -4.99 -10.11
N ASN A 70 28.36 -3.70 -10.41
CA ASN A 70 28.92 -3.21 -11.68
C ASN A 70 28.30 -3.87 -12.93
N GLY A 71 26.98 -4.13 -12.91
CA GLY A 71 26.25 -4.78 -14.00
C GLY A 71 26.48 -6.29 -14.16
N SER A 72 27.23 -6.92 -13.25
CA SER A 72 27.42 -8.37 -13.21
C SER A 72 26.45 -9.03 -12.22
N CYS A 73 26.16 -10.32 -12.42
CA CYS A 73 25.38 -11.12 -11.48
C CYS A 73 26.21 -11.48 -10.23
N ASP A 74 26.48 -10.46 -9.42
CA ASP A 74 27.11 -10.51 -8.11
C ASP A 74 26.56 -9.35 -7.28
N ILE A 75 26.75 -9.34 -5.96
CA ILE A 75 26.10 -8.36 -5.07
C ILE A 75 27.00 -7.17 -4.75
N SER A 76 26.40 -5.98 -4.70
CA SER A 76 26.96 -4.78 -4.07
C SER A 76 25.92 -4.23 -3.10
N ASN A 77 26.40 -3.65 -2.00
CA ASN A 77 25.55 -3.11 -0.94
C ASN A 77 25.67 -1.60 -0.73
N ASP A 78 26.49 -0.93 -1.55
CA ASP A 78 26.80 0.49 -1.42
C ASP A 78 26.83 1.26 -2.75
N GLY A 79 26.47 0.61 -3.86
CA GLY A 79 26.52 1.20 -5.20
C GLY A 79 27.93 1.41 -5.77
N SER A 80 28.98 1.20 -4.97
CA SER A 80 30.39 1.34 -5.37
C SER A 80 31.05 0.01 -5.70
N GLY A 81 30.27 -1.07 -5.68
CA GLY A 81 30.72 -2.41 -6.01
C GLY A 81 31.19 -3.24 -4.81
N ASN A 82 31.10 -2.71 -3.58
CA ASN A 82 31.53 -3.45 -2.40
C ASN A 82 30.43 -4.40 -1.92
N ASN A 83 30.84 -5.61 -1.56
CA ASN A 83 30.00 -6.60 -0.90
C ASN A 83 30.14 -6.46 0.62
N LEU A 84 29.32 -5.61 1.21
CA LEU A 84 29.36 -5.33 2.64
C LEU A 84 28.80 -6.51 3.44
N LEU A 85 27.82 -7.22 2.89
CA LEU A 85 27.20 -8.39 3.50
C LEU A 85 28.24 -9.47 3.85
N ASP A 86 29.16 -9.75 2.93
CA ASP A 86 30.22 -10.75 3.10
C ASP A 86 31.52 -10.17 3.67
N GLY A 87 31.60 -8.84 3.72
CA GLY A 87 32.71 -8.07 4.25
C GLY A 87 32.39 -7.50 5.63
N THR A 88 32.29 -6.18 5.71
CA THR A 88 32.24 -5.42 6.97
C THR A 88 31.01 -5.73 7.84
N MET A 89 29.88 -6.11 7.27
CA MET A 89 28.66 -6.42 8.02
C MET A 89 28.59 -7.87 8.53
N LYS A 90 29.45 -8.76 8.04
CA LYS A 90 29.34 -10.21 8.27
C LYS A 90 29.28 -10.59 9.75
N ASP A 91 30.25 -10.12 10.53
CA ASP A 91 30.33 -10.46 11.96
C ASP A 91 29.21 -9.79 12.77
N ASP A 92 28.81 -8.58 12.40
CA ASP A 92 27.73 -7.85 13.07
C ASP A 92 26.37 -8.53 12.86
N ILE A 93 26.08 -9.00 11.62
CA ILE A 93 24.91 -9.82 11.28
C ILE A 93 24.90 -11.12 12.08
N ALA A 94 26.05 -11.81 12.15
CA ALA A 94 26.16 -13.05 12.90
C ALA A 94 25.93 -12.82 14.40
N ASN A 95 26.44 -11.73 14.96
CA ASN A 95 26.25 -11.36 16.36
C ASN A 95 24.80 -10.99 16.66
N PHE A 96 24.16 -10.18 15.81
CA PHE A 96 22.76 -9.80 15.94
C PHE A 96 21.84 -11.04 15.89
N SER A 97 22.11 -11.94 14.94
CA SER A 97 21.36 -13.20 14.79
C SER A 97 21.54 -14.11 16.00
N ARG A 98 22.76 -14.22 16.55
CA ARG A 98 23.03 -14.98 17.78
C ARG A 98 22.31 -14.40 19.00
N GLY A 99 22.09 -13.09 19.02
CA GLY A 99 21.26 -12.40 20.02
C GLY A 99 19.74 -12.63 19.85
N GLY A 100 19.33 -13.47 18.89
CA GLY A 100 17.93 -13.72 18.56
C GLY A 100 17.32 -12.66 17.63
N GLY A 101 18.16 -11.85 16.98
CA GLY A 101 17.74 -10.89 15.97
C GLY A 101 17.39 -11.58 14.65
N ARG A 102 16.37 -11.07 13.96
CA ARG A 102 15.96 -11.50 12.63
C ARG A 102 16.41 -10.49 11.59
N VAL A 103 17.17 -10.96 10.60
CA VAL A 103 17.67 -10.13 9.51
C VAL A 103 16.84 -10.39 8.26
N ILE A 104 16.40 -9.32 7.61
CA ILE A 104 15.74 -9.33 6.32
C ILE A 104 16.70 -8.70 5.31
N MET A 105 16.99 -9.40 4.21
CA MET A 105 17.77 -8.79 3.14
C MET A 105 16.84 -8.11 2.14
N SER A 106 16.93 -6.78 2.00
CA SER A 106 16.22 -6.06 0.93
C SER A 106 17.06 -5.95 -0.35
N PHE A 107 16.44 -6.29 -1.48
CA PHE A 107 16.97 -6.18 -2.83
C PHE A 107 16.32 -5.01 -3.57
N GLY A 108 17.08 -4.29 -4.37
CA GLY A 108 16.57 -3.16 -5.15
C GLY A 108 16.73 -1.81 -4.45
N GLY A 109 15.63 -1.08 -4.26
CA GLY A 109 15.59 0.29 -3.76
C GLY A 109 15.61 1.35 -4.89
N ALA A 110 15.69 2.62 -4.50
CA ALA A 110 15.53 3.76 -5.41
C ALA A 110 16.63 3.91 -6.48
N ALA A 111 17.78 3.26 -6.29
CA ALA A 111 18.93 3.38 -7.18
C ALA A 111 19.69 2.05 -7.32
N GLY A 112 20.57 2.01 -8.33
CA GLY A 112 21.37 0.83 -8.65
C GLY A 112 20.72 -0.09 -9.68
N THR A 113 21.46 -1.08 -10.13
CA THR A 113 20.95 -2.10 -11.06
C THR A 113 20.39 -3.26 -10.27
N TYR A 114 19.14 -3.63 -10.52
CA TYR A 114 18.48 -4.72 -9.81
C TYR A 114 19.10 -6.06 -10.18
N VAL A 115 19.21 -6.99 -9.23
CA VAL A 115 19.86 -8.28 -9.46
C VAL A 115 19.13 -9.09 -10.52
N GLU A 116 17.80 -9.03 -10.55
CA GLU A 116 16.97 -9.70 -11.56
C GLU A 116 17.12 -9.12 -12.97
N ALA A 117 17.74 -7.95 -13.12
CA ALA A 117 18.05 -7.35 -14.42
C ALA A 117 19.30 -7.93 -15.09
N VAL A 118 20.16 -8.58 -14.31
CA VAL A 118 21.46 -9.09 -14.80
C VAL A 118 21.63 -10.60 -14.58
N CYS A 119 20.98 -11.15 -13.57
CA CYS A 119 21.05 -12.56 -13.22
C CYS A 119 20.01 -13.37 -13.97
N SER A 120 20.39 -14.57 -14.41
CA SER A 120 19.42 -15.61 -14.75
C SER A 120 18.70 -16.10 -13.48
N VAL A 121 17.60 -16.84 -13.66
CA VAL A 121 16.86 -17.47 -12.56
C VAL A 121 17.78 -18.34 -11.70
N ASP A 122 18.58 -19.22 -12.32
CA ASP A 122 19.48 -20.12 -11.58
C ASP A 122 20.56 -19.37 -10.81
N GLN A 123 21.07 -18.27 -11.38
CA GLN A 123 22.06 -17.43 -10.70
C GLN A 123 21.43 -16.69 -9.51
N MET A 124 20.20 -16.18 -9.63
CA MET A 124 19.49 -15.59 -8.48
C MET A 124 19.23 -16.62 -7.39
N VAL A 125 18.82 -17.85 -7.75
CA VAL A 125 18.64 -18.95 -6.79
C VAL A 125 19.96 -19.22 -6.07
N ALA A 126 21.06 -19.39 -6.79
CA ALA A 126 22.37 -19.64 -6.21
C ALA A 126 22.85 -18.48 -5.30
N MET A 127 22.60 -17.23 -5.71
CA MET A 127 22.94 -16.04 -4.94
C MET A 127 22.22 -16.01 -3.60
N ILE A 128 20.89 -16.15 -3.61
CA ILE A 128 20.08 -16.11 -2.38
C ILE A 128 20.33 -17.35 -1.52
N GLU A 129 20.49 -18.53 -2.12
CA GLU A 129 20.87 -19.76 -1.41
C GLU A 129 22.25 -19.62 -0.72
N GLY A 130 23.22 -18.99 -1.39
CA GLY A 130 24.52 -18.67 -0.79
C GLY A 130 24.41 -17.71 0.39
N MET A 131 23.48 -16.75 0.37
CA MET A 131 23.22 -15.86 1.51
C MET A 131 22.56 -16.60 2.68
N ILE A 132 21.54 -17.40 2.37
CA ILE A 132 20.84 -18.30 3.31
C ILE A 132 21.83 -19.20 4.05
N GLN A 133 22.81 -19.76 3.34
CA GLN A 133 23.81 -20.67 3.92
C GLN A 133 24.86 -19.96 4.77
N ARG A 134 25.33 -18.78 4.34
CA ARG A 134 26.46 -18.09 5.00
C ARG A 134 26.03 -17.20 6.16
N HIS A 135 24.85 -16.61 6.08
CA HIS A 135 24.36 -15.62 7.05
C HIS A 135 23.12 -16.07 7.80
N ASN A 136 22.56 -17.24 7.46
CA ASN A 136 21.30 -17.74 8.03
C ASN A 136 20.12 -16.76 7.87
N ILE A 137 20.15 -15.93 6.84
CA ILE A 137 19.06 -15.01 6.51
C ILE A 137 17.95 -15.80 5.83
N ARG A 138 16.80 -15.97 6.49
CA ARG A 138 15.59 -16.66 5.98
C ARG A 138 14.46 -15.70 5.62
N ALA A 139 14.77 -14.43 5.42
CA ALA A 139 13.81 -13.42 4.99
C ALA A 139 14.43 -12.53 3.90
N VAL A 140 13.72 -12.42 2.78
CA VAL A 140 14.08 -11.57 1.66
C VAL A 140 12.96 -10.57 1.41
N ASP A 141 13.36 -9.35 1.11
CA ASP A 141 12.49 -8.25 0.74
C ASP A 141 12.89 -7.77 -0.66
N PHE A 142 11.93 -7.50 -1.52
CA PHE A 142 12.19 -6.89 -2.82
C PHE A 142 11.54 -5.53 -2.85
N ASP A 143 12.37 -4.51 -2.69
CA ASP A 143 12.01 -3.11 -2.82
C ASP A 143 12.05 -2.71 -4.29
N VAL A 144 10.87 -2.59 -4.90
CA VAL A 144 10.73 -2.38 -6.34
C VAL A 144 10.13 -1.03 -6.64
N GLU A 145 10.95 -0.19 -7.26
CA GLU A 145 10.66 1.22 -7.45
C GLU A 145 10.76 1.64 -8.93
N GLY A 146 10.19 2.81 -9.23
CA GLY A 146 10.29 3.46 -10.53
C GLY A 146 9.86 2.56 -11.69
N GLY A 147 10.63 2.61 -12.79
CA GLY A 147 10.36 1.86 -14.02
C GLY A 147 10.44 0.33 -13.87
N GLN A 148 11.01 -0.18 -12.76
CA GLN A 148 11.13 -1.63 -12.55
C GLN A 148 9.76 -2.27 -12.28
N LEU A 149 8.82 -1.51 -11.70
CA LEU A 149 7.47 -1.97 -11.40
C LEU A 149 6.73 -2.52 -12.63
N SER A 150 6.90 -1.88 -13.78
CA SER A 150 6.25 -2.25 -15.04
C SER A 150 7.04 -3.27 -15.86
N ASN A 151 8.25 -3.65 -15.44
CA ASN A 151 9.09 -4.58 -16.18
C ASN A 151 8.71 -6.04 -15.87
N THR A 152 7.81 -6.59 -16.68
CA THR A 152 7.30 -7.95 -16.51
C THR A 152 8.38 -9.03 -16.63
N ALA A 153 9.44 -8.81 -17.42
CA ALA A 153 10.52 -9.78 -17.55
C ALA A 153 11.27 -9.95 -16.22
N LEU A 154 11.57 -8.84 -15.54
CA LEU A 154 12.23 -8.85 -14.24
C LEU A 154 11.35 -9.47 -13.16
N ASN A 155 10.06 -9.12 -13.16
CA ASN A 155 9.07 -9.76 -12.29
C ASN A 155 9.04 -11.28 -12.49
N ASN A 156 9.05 -11.76 -13.73
CA ASN A 156 9.04 -13.20 -14.04
C ASN A 156 10.32 -13.91 -13.58
N THR A 157 11.50 -13.31 -13.79
CA THR A 157 12.78 -13.85 -13.32
C THR A 157 12.77 -14.01 -11.80
N ARG A 158 12.40 -12.95 -11.08
CA ARG A 158 12.29 -12.95 -9.62
C ARG A 158 11.27 -13.98 -9.12
N ASN A 159 10.07 -14.01 -9.68
CA ASN A 159 9.02 -14.95 -9.27
C ASN A 159 9.46 -16.40 -9.47
N SER A 160 10.14 -16.71 -10.58
CA SER A 160 10.66 -18.05 -10.86
C SER A 160 11.73 -18.46 -9.85
N ALA A 161 12.65 -17.54 -9.52
CA ALA A 161 13.70 -17.80 -8.52
C ALA A 161 13.09 -18.02 -7.13
N LEU A 162 12.14 -17.17 -6.71
CA LEU A 162 11.49 -17.26 -5.39
C LEU A 162 10.68 -18.54 -5.24
N LYS A 163 9.96 -18.96 -6.28
CA LYS A 163 9.24 -20.23 -6.27
C LYS A 163 10.19 -21.42 -6.05
N GLN A 164 11.32 -21.45 -6.76
CA GLN A 164 12.33 -22.50 -6.57
C GLN A 164 12.93 -22.47 -5.16
N LEU A 165 13.24 -21.27 -4.66
CA LEU A 165 13.80 -21.09 -3.32
C LEU A 165 12.82 -21.51 -2.23
N GLN A 166 11.54 -21.16 -2.33
CA GLN A 166 10.52 -21.57 -1.35
C GLN A 166 10.24 -23.07 -1.39
N ALA A 167 10.43 -23.74 -2.53
CA ALA A 167 10.37 -25.20 -2.60
C ALA A 167 11.54 -25.86 -1.84
N LYS A 168 12.74 -25.26 -1.88
CA LYS A 168 13.93 -25.73 -1.14
C LYS A 168 13.92 -25.33 0.34
N TYR A 169 13.42 -24.13 0.64
CA TYR A 169 13.38 -23.49 1.94
C TYR A 169 11.94 -23.08 2.25
N PRO A 170 11.10 -24.02 2.74
CA PRO A 170 9.69 -23.73 3.00
C PRO A 170 9.46 -22.61 4.02
N ASP A 171 10.45 -22.32 4.87
CA ASP A 171 10.45 -21.24 5.86
C ASP A 171 10.94 -19.88 5.32
N LEU A 172 11.35 -19.80 4.05
CA LEU A 172 11.81 -18.55 3.43
C LEU A 172 10.67 -17.52 3.35
N PHE A 173 10.81 -16.45 4.13
CA PHE A 173 9.88 -15.34 4.16
C PHE A 173 10.14 -14.38 2.99
N VAL A 174 9.10 -14.05 2.22
CA VAL A 174 9.18 -13.17 1.06
C VAL A 174 8.31 -11.94 1.25
N SER A 175 8.92 -10.76 1.25
CA SER A 175 8.21 -9.48 1.19
C SER A 175 8.46 -8.71 -0.10
N PHE A 176 7.48 -7.90 -0.49
CA PHE A 176 7.61 -6.90 -1.55
C PHE A 176 7.40 -5.52 -0.94
N THR A 177 8.39 -4.65 -1.06
CA THR A 177 8.28 -3.24 -0.68
C THR A 177 8.01 -2.40 -1.93
N LEU A 178 6.93 -1.62 -1.91
CA LEU A 178 6.39 -0.98 -3.12
C LEU A 178 5.96 0.47 -2.87
N PRO A 179 6.15 1.37 -3.86
CA PRO A 179 5.60 2.72 -3.83
C PRO A 179 4.07 2.70 -3.76
N VAL A 180 3.50 3.61 -2.99
CA VAL A 180 2.06 3.69 -2.76
C VAL A 180 1.56 5.13 -2.83
N LEU A 181 0.31 5.31 -3.20
CA LEU A 181 -0.44 6.55 -2.98
C LEU A 181 -1.39 6.35 -1.80
N PRO A 182 -1.99 7.42 -1.23
CA PRO A 182 -3.05 7.26 -0.24
C PRO A 182 -4.26 6.46 -0.77
N THR A 183 -4.40 6.37 -2.10
CA THR A 183 -5.40 5.55 -2.81
C THR A 183 -4.95 4.10 -3.08
N GLY A 184 -3.79 3.68 -2.57
CA GLY A 184 -3.23 2.34 -2.72
C GLY A 184 -2.08 2.26 -3.73
N LEU A 185 -1.67 1.04 -4.07
CA LEU A 185 -0.67 0.78 -5.10
C LEU A 185 -1.18 1.26 -6.46
N THR A 186 -0.26 1.72 -7.30
CA THR A 186 -0.53 1.93 -8.72
C THR A 186 -0.76 0.58 -9.42
N SER A 187 -1.27 0.60 -10.66
CA SER A 187 -1.51 -0.64 -11.42
C SER A 187 -0.25 -1.50 -11.58
N PRO A 188 0.95 -0.94 -11.89
CA PRO A 188 2.20 -1.70 -11.88
C PRO A 188 2.53 -2.32 -10.51
N GLY A 189 2.32 -1.60 -9.41
CA GLY A 189 2.53 -2.14 -8.05
C GLY A 189 1.63 -3.34 -7.75
N VAL A 190 0.34 -3.25 -8.11
CA VAL A 190 -0.59 -4.40 -7.98
C VAL A 190 -0.14 -5.57 -8.85
N ALA A 191 0.39 -5.31 -10.05
CA ALA A 191 0.87 -6.34 -10.96
C ALA A 191 2.08 -7.10 -10.41
N VAL A 192 2.97 -6.46 -9.66
CA VAL A 192 4.07 -7.15 -8.96
C VAL A 192 3.53 -8.20 -8.00
N VAL A 193 2.60 -7.82 -7.11
CA VAL A 193 2.01 -8.76 -6.13
C VAL A 193 1.22 -9.87 -6.81
N ARG A 194 0.39 -9.51 -7.80
CA ARG A 194 -0.47 -10.47 -8.51
C ARG A 194 0.37 -11.48 -9.30
N SER A 195 1.37 -11.03 -10.05
CA SER A 195 2.23 -11.92 -10.83
C SER A 195 3.01 -12.90 -9.96
N ALA A 196 3.44 -12.49 -8.75
CA ALA A 196 4.08 -13.37 -7.79
C ALA A 196 3.11 -14.46 -7.30
N ALA A 197 1.89 -14.06 -6.90
CA ALA A 197 0.85 -14.99 -6.48
C ALA A 197 0.46 -15.98 -7.60
N ASP A 198 0.25 -15.49 -8.83
CA ASP A 198 -0.09 -16.31 -10.00
C ASP A 198 1.03 -17.29 -10.38
N ALA A 199 2.30 -16.90 -10.18
CA ALA A 199 3.44 -17.79 -10.38
C ALA A 199 3.54 -18.89 -9.29
N GLY A 200 2.79 -18.77 -8.20
CA GLY A 200 2.80 -19.68 -7.06
C GLY A 200 3.87 -19.35 -6.01
N VAL A 201 4.35 -18.10 -5.97
CA VAL A 201 5.17 -17.61 -4.87
C VAL A 201 4.26 -17.37 -3.66
N ARG A 202 4.64 -17.90 -2.50
CA ARG A 202 4.00 -17.52 -1.24
C ARG A 202 4.47 -16.11 -0.88
N VAL A 203 3.60 -15.13 -1.10
CA VAL A 203 3.80 -13.76 -0.64
C VAL A 203 3.48 -13.70 0.85
N ASP A 204 4.49 -13.43 1.68
CA ASP A 204 4.31 -13.37 3.13
C ASP A 204 3.96 -11.94 3.60
N LEU A 205 4.46 -10.91 2.92
CA LEU A 205 4.16 -9.51 3.23
C LEU A 205 4.17 -8.61 1.97
N VAL A 206 3.22 -7.69 1.87
CA VAL A 206 3.23 -6.54 0.97
C VAL A 206 3.42 -5.30 1.82
N ASN A 207 4.61 -4.71 1.73
CA ASN A 207 5.05 -3.57 2.50
C ASN A 207 4.96 -2.30 1.63
N ILE A 208 4.28 -1.26 2.10
CA ILE A 208 4.11 -0.03 1.31
C ILE A 208 4.98 1.10 1.81
N MET A 209 5.63 1.79 0.88
CA MET A 209 6.39 3.01 1.15
C MET A 209 5.43 4.19 1.25
N ALA A 210 4.91 4.42 2.45
CA ALA A 210 3.96 5.45 2.80
C ALA A 210 4.65 6.83 2.94
N MET A 211 5.32 7.25 1.87
CA MET A 211 6.16 8.44 1.78
C MET A 211 6.11 9.04 0.37
N ASP A 212 6.60 10.27 0.25
CA ASP A 212 6.81 11.00 -1.01
C ASP A 212 5.63 10.96 -1.99
N TYR A 213 4.43 11.19 -1.46
CA TYR A 213 3.20 11.16 -2.26
C TYR A 213 3.14 12.29 -3.28
N GLY A 214 3.80 13.41 -2.98
CA GLY A 214 3.74 14.64 -3.74
C GLY A 214 2.63 15.57 -3.25
N GLY A 215 2.85 16.88 -3.44
CA GLY A 215 2.02 17.95 -2.88
C GLY A 215 0.53 17.87 -3.25
N SER A 216 0.16 17.24 -4.36
CA SER A 216 -1.24 17.02 -4.76
C SER A 216 -2.00 16.07 -3.83
N PHE A 217 -1.29 15.16 -3.17
CA PHE A 217 -1.88 14.19 -2.25
C PHE A 217 -1.75 14.65 -0.80
N SER A 218 -0.56 15.14 -0.43
CA SER A 218 -0.25 15.55 0.93
C SER A 218 -0.89 16.89 1.30
N ASN A 219 -0.68 17.97 0.53
CA ASN A 219 -1.31 19.29 0.70
C ASN A 219 -1.63 19.73 2.15
N GLY A 220 -0.67 19.59 3.07
CA GLY A 220 -0.84 19.97 4.49
C GLY A 220 -1.63 18.98 5.36
N LYS A 221 -2.02 17.82 4.83
CA LYS A 221 -2.58 16.71 5.60
C LYS A 221 -1.49 16.03 6.43
N LYS A 222 -1.92 15.36 7.49
CA LYS A 222 -1.06 14.57 8.36
C LYS A 222 -0.59 13.31 7.63
N MET A 223 0.72 13.06 7.67
CA MET A 223 1.30 11.91 6.97
C MET A 223 0.87 10.57 7.56
N GLY A 224 0.57 10.52 8.86
CA GLY A 224 0.05 9.33 9.53
C GLY A 224 -1.34 8.94 9.03
N ASP A 225 -2.23 9.92 8.83
CA ASP A 225 -3.56 9.69 8.26
C ASP A 225 -3.47 9.15 6.82
N LEU A 226 -2.54 9.70 6.02
CA LEU A 226 -2.28 9.24 4.66
C LEU A 226 -1.71 7.81 4.62
N ALA A 227 -0.80 7.48 5.55
CA ALA A 227 -0.27 6.12 5.67
C ALA A 227 -1.36 5.10 6.03
N VAL A 228 -2.26 5.46 6.96
CA VAL A 228 -3.44 4.64 7.31
C VAL A 228 -4.37 4.49 6.11
N GLN A 229 -4.59 5.56 5.34
CA GLN A 229 -5.40 5.52 4.12
C GLN A 229 -4.78 4.57 3.08
N ALA A 230 -3.48 4.70 2.82
CA ALA A 230 -2.75 3.86 1.89
C ALA A 230 -2.82 2.37 2.27
N ALA A 231 -2.63 2.04 3.55
CA ALA A 231 -2.72 0.66 4.05
C ALA A 231 -4.14 0.08 3.89
N THR A 232 -5.17 0.91 4.10
CA THR A 232 -6.57 0.51 3.91
C THR A 232 -6.92 0.29 2.44
N ALA A 233 -6.40 1.12 1.55
CA ALA A 233 -6.54 0.93 0.13
C ALA A 233 -5.80 -0.34 -0.35
N LEU A 234 -4.58 -0.58 0.16
CA LEU A 234 -3.82 -1.79 -0.12
C LEU A 234 -4.60 -3.05 0.29
N PHE A 235 -5.17 -3.09 1.49
CA PHE A 235 -6.02 -4.21 1.93
C PHE A 235 -7.10 -4.54 0.90
N SER A 236 -7.79 -3.51 0.41
CA SER A 236 -8.84 -3.66 -0.60
C SER A 236 -8.31 -4.19 -1.94
N GLN A 237 -7.08 -3.82 -2.30
CA GLN A 237 -6.43 -4.26 -3.55
C GLN A 237 -5.90 -5.69 -3.49
N ILE A 238 -5.34 -6.12 -2.36
CA ILE A 238 -4.70 -7.45 -2.25
C ILE A 238 -5.64 -8.54 -1.76
N LYS A 239 -6.74 -8.20 -1.07
CA LYS A 239 -7.74 -9.18 -0.62
C LYS A 239 -8.28 -10.06 -1.77
N PRO A 240 -8.61 -9.52 -2.96
CA PRO A 240 -9.02 -10.34 -4.10
C PRO A 240 -7.91 -11.22 -4.69
N ILE A 241 -6.63 -10.88 -4.47
CA ILE A 241 -5.48 -11.67 -4.93
C ILE A 241 -5.30 -12.91 -4.04
N PHE A 242 -5.66 -12.81 -2.76
CA PHE A 242 -5.57 -13.90 -1.78
C PHE A 242 -6.96 -14.30 -1.24
N PRO A 243 -7.87 -14.81 -2.08
CA PRO A 243 -9.28 -15.02 -1.72
C PRO A 243 -9.49 -16.03 -0.59
N ASN A 244 -8.51 -16.92 -0.36
CA ASN A 244 -8.57 -17.95 0.68
C ASN A 244 -8.12 -17.46 2.07
N LYS A 245 -7.61 -16.23 2.19
CA LYS A 245 -7.18 -15.66 3.47
C LYS A 245 -8.32 -14.88 4.11
N THR A 246 -8.47 -15.00 5.43
CA THR A 246 -9.34 -14.14 6.24
C THR A 246 -8.87 -12.68 6.22
N ASP A 247 -9.71 -11.75 6.67
CA ASP A 247 -9.32 -10.33 6.74
C ASP A 247 -8.14 -10.12 7.68
N ALA A 248 -8.12 -10.81 8.83
CA ALA A 248 -7.01 -10.75 9.78
C ALA A 248 -5.71 -11.24 9.15
N GLU A 249 -5.74 -12.33 8.36
CA GLU A 249 -4.56 -12.82 7.66
C GLU A 249 -4.09 -11.86 6.55
N VAL A 250 -5.00 -11.15 5.87
CA VAL A 250 -4.62 -10.14 4.87
C VAL A 250 -4.04 -8.89 5.55
N TRP A 251 -4.58 -8.45 6.68
CA TRP A 251 -3.95 -7.37 7.47
C TRP A 251 -2.57 -7.76 7.98
N ALA A 252 -2.39 -9.01 8.41
CA ALA A 252 -1.08 -9.55 8.80
C ALA A 252 -0.10 -9.66 7.61
N MET A 253 -0.57 -9.61 6.37
CA MET A 253 0.27 -9.49 5.18
C MET A 253 0.65 -8.04 4.86
N ILE A 254 0.11 -7.04 5.54
CA ILE A 254 0.41 -5.63 5.23
C ILE A 254 1.53 -5.11 6.12
N GLY A 255 2.55 -4.56 5.47
CA GLY A 255 3.59 -3.74 6.11
C GLY A 255 3.44 -2.27 5.73
N VAL A 256 3.86 -1.36 6.61
CA VAL A 256 3.92 0.08 6.30
C VAL A 256 5.30 0.63 6.66
N THR A 257 5.93 1.29 5.68
CA THR A 257 7.22 1.97 5.78
C THR A 257 7.02 3.46 5.47
N PRO A 258 6.89 4.36 6.45
CA PRO A 258 7.05 5.79 6.20
C PRO A 258 8.54 6.15 6.10
N MET A 259 8.83 7.31 5.50
CA MET A 259 10.07 8.02 5.74
C MET A 259 9.85 8.89 6.97
N ILE A 260 10.69 8.77 7.99
CA ILE A 260 10.48 9.49 9.26
C ILE A 260 10.91 10.96 9.15
N GLY A 261 10.20 11.86 9.83
CA GLY A 261 10.52 13.29 9.81
C GLY A 261 10.35 13.91 8.43
N GLN A 262 11.26 14.80 8.05
CA GLN A 262 11.24 15.42 6.72
C GLN A 262 11.39 14.35 5.63
N ASN A 263 10.51 14.37 4.63
CA ASN A 263 10.62 13.56 3.42
C ASN A 263 11.32 14.33 2.28
N ASP A 264 11.55 13.68 1.13
CA ASP A 264 12.12 14.33 -0.06
C ASP A 264 11.19 15.41 -0.62
N VAL A 265 9.88 15.19 -0.50
CA VAL A 265 8.88 16.24 -0.73
C VAL A 265 8.87 17.21 0.46
N SER A 266 9.28 18.46 0.23
CA SER A 266 9.48 19.45 1.30
C SER A 266 8.24 19.74 2.16
N THR A 267 7.04 19.57 1.61
CA THR A 267 5.77 19.74 2.33
C THR A 267 5.33 18.52 3.14
N GLU A 268 6.08 17.42 3.05
CA GLU A 268 5.78 16.16 3.72
C GLU A 268 6.72 15.95 4.89
N VAL A 269 6.13 15.97 6.09
CA VAL A 269 6.85 15.71 7.33
C VAL A 269 6.08 14.67 8.12
N PHE A 270 6.64 13.47 8.26
CA PHE A 270 6.10 12.41 9.09
C PHE A 270 6.55 12.64 10.55
N THR A 271 5.66 13.19 11.35
CA THR A 271 5.96 13.60 12.73
C THR A 271 5.90 12.44 13.73
N LEU A 272 6.34 12.69 14.97
CA LEU A 272 6.16 11.73 16.07
C LEU A 272 4.67 11.41 16.35
N ALA A 273 3.76 12.36 16.13
CA ALA A 273 2.33 12.13 16.25
C ALA A 273 1.79 11.22 15.13
N ASP A 274 2.34 11.35 13.92
CA ASP A 274 2.03 10.44 12.81
C ASP A 274 2.52 9.02 13.11
N ALA A 275 3.69 8.88 13.74
CA ALA A 275 4.20 7.59 14.20
C ALA A 275 3.26 6.93 15.21
N GLN A 276 2.75 7.68 16.19
CA GLN A 276 1.78 7.19 17.17
C GLN A 276 0.47 6.75 16.50
N THR A 277 0.02 7.50 15.50
CA THR A 277 -1.17 7.17 14.69
C THR A 277 -0.98 5.83 13.98
N LEU A 278 0.16 5.65 13.30
CA LEU A 278 0.47 4.41 12.59
C LEU A 278 0.65 3.22 13.55
N THR A 279 1.34 3.39 14.68
CA THR A 279 1.47 2.35 15.72
C THR A 279 0.10 1.89 16.22
N SER A 280 -0.79 2.84 16.52
CA SER A 280 -2.14 2.53 17.01
C SER A 280 -2.97 1.79 15.96
N PHE A 281 -2.89 2.23 14.71
CA PHE A 281 -3.52 1.53 13.59
C PHE A 281 -2.97 0.12 13.41
N ALA A 282 -1.66 -0.06 13.53
CA ALA A 282 -1.00 -1.36 13.43
C ALA A 282 -1.51 -2.35 14.48
N GLN A 283 -1.61 -1.91 15.74
CA GLN A 283 -2.18 -2.69 16.83
C GLN A 283 -3.66 -3.01 16.60
N GLN A 284 -4.43 -2.03 16.09
CA GLN A 284 -5.86 -2.20 15.85
C GLN A 284 -6.15 -3.22 14.75
N LYS A 285 -5.37 -3.20 13.65
CA LYS A 285 -5.60 -4.07 12.49
C LYS A 285 -4.83 -5.38 12.53
N GLY A 286 -3.77 -5.46 13.33
CA GLY A 286 -2.84 -6.59 13.31
C GLY A 286 -1.97 -6.57 12.06
N LEU A 287 -1.33 -5.42 11.80
CA LEU A 287 -0.39 -5.31 10.68
C LEU A 287 0.79 -6.27 10.86
N GLY A 288 1.29 -6.81 9.75
CA GLY A 288 2.43 -7.72 9.75
C GLY A 288 3.75 -7.05 10.08
N ARG A 289 3.93 -5.79 9.65
CA ARG A 289 5.19 -5.05 9.85
C ARG A 289 4.98 -3.54 9.96
N ILE A 290 5.76 -2.91 10.83
CA ILE A 290 6.15 -1.50 10.68
C ILE A 290 7.66 -1.46 10.42
N ALA A 291 8.05 -0.80 9.34
CA ALA A 291 9.42 -0.45 9.03
C ALA A 291 9.49 1.07 8.85
N TRP A 292 10.66 1.64 8.58
CA TRP A 292 10.79 3.03 8.15
C TRP A 292 12.12 3.27 7.45
N TRP A 293 12.16 4.33 6.64
CA TRP A 293 13.38 4.90 6.09
C TRP A 293 13.85 6.08 6.97
N SER A 294 14.95 5.98 7.71
CA SER A 294 15.78 4.79 8.00
C SER A 294 16.14 4.77 9.50
N PHE A 295 16.72 3.67 9.98
CA PHE A 295 17.20 3.54 11.36
C PHE A 295 18.22 4.64 11.71
N GLN A 296 19.16 4.91 10.81
CA GLN A 296 20.23 5.90 10.96
C GLN A 296 19.68 7.33 11.07
N ARG A 297 18.56 7.62 10.40
CA ARG A 297 17.90 8.94 10.44
C ARG A 297 17.19 9.21 11.77
N ASP A 298 16.92 8.21 12.59
CA ASP A 298 16.17 8.32 13.86
C ASP A 298 17.05 8.88 14.99
N ARG A 299 17.58 10.10 14.77
CA ARG A 299 18.48 10.80 15.69
C ARG A 299 18.22 12.29 15.69
N VAL A 300 18.59 12.95 16.80
CA VAL A 300 18.50 14.40 16.94
C VAL A 300 19.55 15.07 16.04
N GLY A 301 19.12 16.09 15.32
CA GLY A 301 19.99 16.94 14.51
C GLY A 301 19.25 17.53 13.32
N ASN A 302 19.91 18.47 12.64
CA ASN A 302 19.33 19.27 11.55
C ASN A 302 20.19 19.24 10.27
N GLY A 303 21.08 18.25 10.15
CA GLY A 303 21.99 18.08 9.01
C GLY A 303 21.33 17.56 7.72
N GLY A 304 22.06 16.76 6.94
CA GLY A 304 21.57 16.20 5.68
C GLY A 304 20.29 15.38 5.85
N LEU A 305 19.45 15.34 4.80
CA LEU A 305 18.18 14.60 4.84
C LEU A 305 18.38 13.09 4.99
N GLY A 306 19.42 12.53 4.36
CA GLY A 306 19.80 11.12 4.51
C GLY A 306 20.37 10.78 5.88
N GLU A 307 20.70 11.77 6.69
CA GLU A 307 21.38 11.59 7.98
C GLU A 307 20.47 11.82 9.18
N TYR A 308 19.41 12.61 9.04
CA TYR A 308 18.54 13.04 10.14
C TYR A 308 17.08 13.11 9.69
N SER A 309 16.16 12.68 10.57
CA SER A 309 14.72 12.92 10.42
C SER A 309 14.37 14.40 10.55
N LYS A 310 15.18 15.17 11.28
CA LYS A 310 14.99 16.60 11.62
C LYS A 310 13.85 16.92 12.58
N VAL A 311 13.17 15.91 13.12
CA VAL A 311 12.03 16.11 14.05
C VAL A 311 12.17 15.37 15.38
N ASN A 312 13.22 14.57 15.54
CA ASN A 312 13.52 13.88 16.79
C ASN A 312 13.74 14.88 17.94
N THR A 313 13.18 14.57 19.11
CA THR A 313 13.44 15.24 20.39
C THR A 313 14.52 14.53 21.20
N ALA A 314 14.63 13.21 21.02
CA ALA A 314 15.71 12.36 21.48
C ALA A 314 16.08 11.34 20.40
N ASN A 315 17.26 10.72 20.52
CA ASN A 315 17.65 9.65 19.59
C ASN A 315 16.68 8.48 19.76
N PHE A 316 16.29 7.88 18.63
CA PHE A 316 15.42 6.72 18.55
C PHE A 316 13.96 6.96 18.99
N ASP A 317 13.45 8.19 18.90
CA ASP A 317 12.06 8.50 19.23
C ASP A 317 11.08 7.67 18.36
N PHE A 318 11.33 7.56 17.05
CA PHE A 318 10.45 6.79 16.17
C PHE A 318 10.50 5.30 16.49
N TYR A 319 11.69 4.74 16.70
CA TYR A 319 11.86 3.35 17.14
C TYR A 319 11.08 3.08 18.44
N ASN A 320 11.19 3.99 19.43
CA ASN A 320 10.52 3.84 20.72
C ASN A 320 8.99 3.92 20.60
N ILE A 321 8.45 4.64 19.62
CA ILE A 321 7.02 4.69 19.33
C ILE A 321 6.58 3.43 18.58
N PHE A 322 7.28 3.04 17.52
CA PHE A 322 6.91 1.91 16.67
C PHE A 322 7.03 0.57 17.40
N LYS A 323 8.03 0.41 18.28
CA LYS A 323 8.21 -0.84 19.04
C LYS A 323 7.00 -1.23 19.88
N ALA A 324 6.13 -0.28 20.26
CA ALA A 324 4.89 -0.57 20.98
C ALA A 324 3.90 -1.42 20.15
N ALA A 325 3.97 -1.40 18.81
CA ALA A 325 3.14 -2.26 17.97
C ALA A 325 3.55 -3.75 18.01
N SER A 326 4.71 -4.07 18.60
CA SER A 326 5.16 -5.45 18.83
C SER A 326 4.55 -6.11 20.09
N SER A 327 3.84 -5.34 20.92
CA SER A 327 3.11 -5.86 22.07
C SER A 327 1.61 -5.91 21.79
N ASN A 328 0.98 -7.08 21.99
CA ASN A 328 -0.47 -7.30 21.85
C ASN A 328 -1.34 -6.57 22.90
N THR A 329 -0.81 -5.56 23.56
CA THR A 329 -1.58 -4.66 24.42
C THR A 329 -2.29 -3.64 23.53
N GLY A 330 -3.25 -4.10 22.72
CA GLY A 330 -4.21 -3.16 22.14
C GLY A 330 -4.79 -2.31 23.27
N PRO A 331 -5.07 -1.01 23.06
CA PRO A 331 -5.71 -0.21 24.10
C PRO A 331 -7.03 -0.91 24.47
N THR A 332 -7.16 -1.32 25.73
CA THR A 332 -8.47 -1.57 26.32
C THR A 332 -9.28 -0.30 26.06
N PRO A 333 -10.45 -0.36 25.40
CA PRO A 333 -11.28 0.82 25.26
C PRO A 333 -11.52 1.37 26.66
N THR A 334 -11.04 2.57 26.95
CA THR A 334 -11.40 3.27 28.17
C THR A 334 -12.92 3.37 28.15
N PRO A 335 -13.65 2.79 29.13
CA PRO A 335 -15.09 2.94 29.18
C PRO A 335 -15.39 4.43 29.24
N THR A 336 -16.00 4.96 28.19
CA THR A 336 -16.61 6.28 28.23
C THR A 336 -17.59 6.28 29.39
N PRO A 337 -17.59 7.29 30.29
CA PRO A 337 -18.57 7.38 31.35
C PRO A 337 -19.97 7.31 30.73
N VAL A 338 -20.68 6.21 30.98
CA VAL A 338 -22.08 6.07 30.61
C VAL A 338 -22.88 7.01 31.49
N THR A 339 -23.27 8.15 30.94
CA THR A 339 -24.35 8.96 31.50
C THR A 339 -25.61 8.08 31.51
N PRO A 340 -26.30 7.91 32.67
CA PRO A 340 -27.48 7.07 32.74
C PRO A 340 -28.54 7.57 31.77
N THR A 341 -28.99 6.68 30.87
CA THR A 341 -30.09 6.93 29.96
C THR A 341 -31.39 7.01 30.77
N PRO A 342 -32.20 8.08 30.66
CA PRO A 342 -33.48 8.16 31.36
C PRO A 342 -34.46 7.09 30.84
N THR A 343 -35.24 6.55 31.77
CA THR A 343 -36.22 5.49 31.55
C THR A 343 -37.23 5.84 30.44
N PRO A 344 -37.54 4.92 29.51
CA PRO A 344 -38.54 5.20 28.47
C PRO A 344 -39.93 5.36 29.08
N VAL A 345 -40.55 6.52 28.86
CA VAL A 345 -41.99 6.69 29.02
C VAL A 345 -42.68 6.29 27.72
N THR A 346 -43.62 5.36 27.79
CA THR A 346 -44.42 4.85 26.67
C THR A 346 -45.48 5.87 26.27
N PRO A 347 -45.48 6.44 25.04
CA PRO A 347 -46.64 7.13 24.52
C PRO A 347 -47.63 6.14 23.90
N THR A 348 -48.92 6.38 24.20
CA THR A 348 -50.09 5.70 23.63
C THR A 348 -50.15 5.85 22.10
N PRO A 349 -50.45 4.80 21.32
CA PRO A 349 -50.44 4.86 19.86
C PRO A 349 -51.72 5.52 19.31
N THR A 350 -51.54 6.48 18.39
CA THR A 350 -52.58 6.97 17.48
C THR A 350 -52.65 6.03 16.26
N PRO A 351 -53.84 5.68 15.72
CA PRO A 351 -53.94 4.74 14.60
C PRO A 351 -53.37 5.35 13.32
N VAL A 352 -52.36 4.71 12.75
CA VAL A 352 -51.89 4.98 11.39
C VAL A 352 -52.21 3.79 10.48
N THR A 353 -52.90 4.09 9.39
CA THR A 353 -53.22 3.20 8.28
C THR A 353 -51.95 2.56 7.71
N PRO A 354 -51.94 1.25 7.39
CA PRO A 354 -50.73 0.57 6.94
C PRO A 354 -50.28 1.08 5.56
N THR A 355 -49.08 1.64 5.52
CA THR A 355 -48.32 1.88 4.28
C THR A 355 -47.77 0.54 3.79
N PRO A 356 -47.97 0.14 2.52
CA PRO A 356 -47.49 -1.14 2.02
C PRO A 356 -45.95 -1.17 1.91
N THR A 357 -45.37 -2.29 2.34
CA THR A 357 -43.95 -2.63 2.21
C THR A 357 -43.53 -2.64 0.72
N PRO A 358 -42.40 -2.03 0.32
CA PRO A 358 -41.88 -2.19 -1.03
C PRO A 358 -41.43 -3.64 -1.23
N VAL A 359 -42.14 -4.36 -2.09
CA VAL A 359 -41.71 -5.66 -2.61
C VAL A 359 -40.52 -5.46 -3.55
N THR A 360 -39.41 -6.14 -3.26
CA THR A 360 -38.33 -6.32 -4.22
C THR A 360 -38.88 -7.11 -5.42
N PRO A 361 -38.85 -6.59 -6.66
CA PRO A 361 -39.33 -7.36 -7.81
C PRO A 361 -38.44 -8.58 -8.00
N THR A 362 -39.03 -9.77 -7.96
CA THR A 362 -38.43 -10.98 -8.50
C THR A 362 -38.14 -10.76 -9.98
N PRO A 363 -36.93 -11.05 -10.49
CA PRO A 363 -36.59 -10.79 -11.88
C PRO A 363 -37.47 -11.64 -12.81
N THR A 364 -38.25 -10.97 -13.66
CA THR A 364 -38.88 -11.60 -14.82
C THR A 364 -37.78 -11.97 -15.83
N PRO A 365 -37.63 -13.24 -16.22
CA PRO A 365 -36.68 -13.60 -17.27
C PRO A 365 -37.09 -12.94 -18.60
N GLY A 366 -36.25 -12.03 -19.14
CA GLY A 366 -36.31 -11.59 -20.53
C GLY A 366 -36.49 -10.08 -20.81
N SER A 367 -36.85 -9.24 -19.84
CA SER A 367 -37.06 -7.79 -20.07
C SER A 367 -35.82 -6.93 -19.78
N CYS A 368 -35.56 -5.88 -20.57
CA CYS A 368 -34.45 -4.94 -20.35
C CYS A 368 -34.76 -3.92 -19.22
N TYR A 369 -33.73 -3.56 -18.45
CA TYR A 369 -33.74 -2.50 -17.42
C TYR A 369 -33.41 -1.13 -18.03
N ALA A 370 -33.29 -0.10 -17.17
CA ALA A 370 -32.83 1.22 -17.58
C ALA A 370 -31.44 1.15 -18.21
N ALA A 371 -31.22 1.88 -19.30
CA ALA A 371 -29.93 1.88 -19.98
C ALA A 371 -28.83 2.45 -19.08
N TRP A 372 -27.67 1.80 -19.07
CA TRP A 372 -26.48 2.35 -18.47
C TRP A 372 -26.08 3.64 -19.20
N ALA A 373 -25.78 4.67 -18.44
CA ALA A 373 -25.22 5.94 -18.90
C ALA A 373 -23.91 6.24 -18.18
N GLU A 374 -22.96 6.78 -18.93
CA GLU A 374 -21.73 7.34 -18.40
C GLU A 374 -22.03 8.63 -17.59
N GLY A 375 -21.22 8.93 -16.59
CA GLY A 375 -21.40 10.03 -15.63
C GLY A 375 -22.39 9.74 -14.50
N SER A 376 -23.05 8.57 -14.48
CA SER A 376 -24.04 8.21 -13.47
C SER A 376 -23.45 7.43 -12.29
N THR A 377 -24.05 7.60 -11.10
CA THR A 377 -23.75 6.82 -9.90
C THR A 377 -24.72 5.65 -9.76
N TYR A 378 -24.18 4.46 -9.56
CA TYR A 378 -24.92 3.22 -9.39
C TYR A 378 -24.63 2.64 -8.01
N ASN A 379 -25.68 2.43 -7.22
CA ASN A 379 -25.54 1.72 -5.95
C ASN A 379 -25.39 0.21 -6.18
N ALA A 380 -24.73 -0.48 -5.25
CA ALA A 380 -24.62 -1.94 -5.29
C ALA A 380 -26.00 -2.60 -5.41
N GLY A 381 -26.09 -3.60 -6.29
CA GLY A 381 -27.32 -4.35 -6.58
C GLY A 381 -28.22 -3.74 -7.66
N VAL A 382 -27.98 -2.50 -8.10
CA VAL A 382 -28.77 -1.86 -9.19
C VAL A 382 -28.60 -2.63 -10.50
N LEU A 383 -29.72 -2.80 -11.23
CA LEU A 383 -29.76 -3.46 -12.53
C LEU A 383 -29.87 -2.44 -13.67
N VAL A 384 -29.03 -2.59 -14.70
CA VAL A 384 -28.99 -1.73 -15.89
C VAL A 384 -28.90 -2.57 -17.16
N THR A 385 -29.21 -1.98 -18.31
CA THR A 385 -28.99 -2.59 -19.63
C THR A 385 -27.86 -1.90 -20.37
N TYR A 386 -26.97 -2.70 -20.97
CA TYR A 386 -25.91 -2.21 -21.85
C TYR A 386 -25.71 -3.21 -23.00
N ASN A 387 -25.68 -2.73 -24.25
CA ASN A 387 -25.50 -3.57 -25.44
C ASN A 387 -26.42 -4.81 -25.51
N GLY A 388 -27.70 -4.65 -25.14
CA GLY A 388 -28.71 -5.72 -25.23
C GLY A 388 -28.61 -6.79 -24.14
N ARG A 389 -27.82 -6.55 -23.07
CA ARG A 389 -27.69 -7.44 -21.92
C ARG A 389 -27.94 -6.68 -20.63
N ASN A 390 -28.49 -7.39 -19.65
CA ASN A 390 -28.72 -6.87 -18.31
C ASN A 390 -27.50 -7.11 -17.44
N TYR A 391 -27.15 -6.13 -16.62
CA TYR A 391 -26.02 -6.18 -15.70
C TYR A 391 -26.45 -5.72 -14.32
N GLN A 392 -25.92 -6.37 -13.28
CA GLN A 392 -26.10 -5.98 -11.88
C GLN A 392 -24.81 -5.33 -11.37
N SER A 393 -24.93 -4.15 -10.77
CA SER A 393 -23.82 -3.50 -10.09
C SER A 393 -23.39 -4.34 -8.87
N LEU A 394 -22.11 -4.66 -8.77
CA LEU A 394 -21.53 -5.43 -7.67
C LEU A 394 -21.18 -4.55 -6.46
N VAL A 395 -20.79 -3.30 -6.72
CA VAL A 395 -20.38 -2.32 -5.72
C VAL A 395 -20.89 -0.93 -6.09
N SER A 396 -21.19 -0.08 -5.10
CA SER A 396 -21.59 1.29 -5.38
C SER A 396 -20.43 2.06 -6.03
N HIS A 397 -20.65 2.67 -7.19
CA HIS A 397 -19.61 3.40 -7.93
C HIS A 397 -20.21 4.49 -8.84
N THR A 398 -19.37 5.42 -9.28
CA THR A 398 -19.71 6.41 -10.32
C THR A 398 -18.96 6.06 -11.59
N ALA A 399 -19.67 5.91 -12.70
CA ALA A 399 -19.09 5.60 -14.01
C ALA A 399 -18.59 6.89 -14.69
N TYR A 400 -17.51 7.50 -14.19
CA TYR A 400 -17.01 8.80 -14.67
C TYR A 400 -16.72 8.79 -16.19
N THR A 401 -17.02 9.91 -16.86
CA THR A 401 -16.80 10.07 -18.30
C THR A 401 -15.34 9.82 -18.71
N GLY A 402 -15.13 8.96 -19.70
CA GLY A 402 -13.81 8.62 -20.24
C GLY A 402 -13.11 7.45 -19.52
N THR A 403 -13.67 6.89 -18.46
CA THR A 403 -13.07 5.76 -17.72
C THR A 403 -13.30 4.41 -18.38
N ASN A 404 -14.24 4.34 -19.34
CA ASN A 404 -14.68 3.10 -19.97
C ASN A 404 -15.21 2.06 -18.97
N TRP A 405 -15.75 2.51 -17.82
CA TRP A 405 -16.36 1.66 -16.79
C TRP A 405 -17.77 1.17 -17.17
N ASN A 406 -17.93 0.79 -18.43
CA ASN A 406 -19.19 0.26 -18.93
C ASN A 406 -19.40 -1.19 -18.46
N PRO A 407 -20.66 -1.66 -18.38
CA PRO A 407 -20.96 -2.97 -17.83
C PRO A 407 -20.30 -4.17 -18.53
N ALA A 408 -19.97 -4.05 -19.82
CA ALA A 408 -19.30 -5.13 -20.55
C ALA A 408 -17.77 -5.14 -20.35
N ALA A 409 -17.15 -3.98 -20.12
CA ALA A 409 -15.70 -3.84 -20.00
C ALA A 409 -15.19 -3.92 -18.54
N SER A 410 -16.08 -3.86 -17.55
CA SER A 410 -15.72 -3.77 -16.14
C SER A 410 -16.37 -4.87 -15.27
N PRO A 411 -15.95 -6.14 -15.41
CA PRO A 411 -16.53 -7.28 -14.69
C PRO A 411 -16.32 -7.25 -13.17
N THR A 412 -15.43 -6.37 -12.67
CA THR A 412 -15.24 -6.11 -11.24
C THR A 412 -16.31 -5.18 -10.66
N LEU A 413 -16.96 -4.37 -11.49
CA LEU A 413 -18.02 -3.45 -11.11
C LEU A 413 -19.41 -3.99 -11.47
N TRP A 414 -19.49 -4.85 -12.49
CA TRP A 414 -20.73 -5.31 -13.08
C TRP A 414 -20.75 -6.82 -13.27
N LYS A 415 -21.87 -7.45 -12.93
CA LYS A 415 -22.16 -8.86 -13.19
C LYS A 415 -23.16 -8.98 -14.34
N ASP A 416 -22.83 -9.72 -15.38
CA ASP A 416 -23.76 -10.06 -16.46
C ASP A 416 -24.90 -10.95 -15.92
N VAL A 417 -26.14 -10.53 -16.16
CA VAL A 417 -27.38 -11.19 -15.73
C VAL A 417 -28.11 -11.84 -16.93
N GLY A 418 -27.56 -11.71 -18.14
CA GLY A 418 -28.03 -12.37 -19.35
C GLY A 418 -28.59 -11.39 -20.40
N VAL A 419 -28.92 -11.96 -21.56
CA VAL A 419 -29.53 -11.22 -22.67
C VAL A 419 -30.92 -10.73 -22.30
N CYS A 420 -31.31 -9.57 -22.81
CA CYS A 420 -32.67 -9.04 -22.68
C CYS A 420 -33.24 -8.69 -24.05
N SER A 421 -34.57 -8.78 -24.19
CA SER A 421 -35.29 -8.44 -25.42
C SER A 421 -36.48 -7.53 -25.11
N GLY A 422 -36.41 -6.28 -25.59
CA GLY A 422 -37.45 -5.25 -25.41
C GLY A 422 -36.85 -3.85 -25.27
N THR A 423 -37.64 -2.81 -25.52
CA THR A 423 -37.23 -1.41 -25.29
C THR A 423 -37.38 -1.06 -23.81
N GLY A 424 -36.27 -0.94 -23.08
CA GLY A 424 -36.27 -0.44 -21.70
C GLY A 424 -36.71 1.03 -21.64
N PRO A 425 -37.33 1.50 -20.54
CA PRO A 425 -37.74 2.89 -20.41
C PRO A 425 -36.53 3.84 -20.42
N THR A 426 -36.62 4.93 -21.17
CA THR A 426 -35.63 6.03 -21.15
C THR A 426 -35.66 6.70 -19.77
N PRO A 427 -34.51 6.86 -19.08
CA PRO A 427 -34.49 7.47 -17.75
C PRO A 427 -34.90 8.95 -17.83
N THR A 428 -35.82 9.35 -16.95
CA THR A 428 -36.07 10.77 -16.65
C THR A 428 -34.96 11.27 -15.72
N PRO A 429 -34.23 12.34 -16.06
CA PRO A 429 -33.19 12.88 -15.18
C PRO A 429 -33.79 13.31 -13.84
N VAL A 430 -33.32 12.72 -12.73
CA VAL A 430 -33.65 13.18 -11.39
C VAL A 430 -32.61 14.21 -10.94
N THR A 431 -33.08 15.45 -10.76
CA THR A 431 -32.30 16.53 -10.16
C THR A 431 -32.02 16.21 -8.68
N PRO A 432 -30.77 16.40 -8.18
CA PRO A 432 -30.45 16.09 -6.80
C PRO A 432 -31.25 16.98 -5.83
N THR A 433 -31.89 16.35 -4.85
CA THR A 433 -32.50 17.04 -3.71
C THR A 433 -31.41 17.42 -2.71
N PRO A 434 -31.23 18.70 -2.35
CA PRO A 434 -30.19 19.11 -1.41
C PRO A 434 -30.55 18.76 0.04
N THR A 435 -29.57 18.24 0.78
CA THR A 435 -29.61 18.03 2.23
C THR A 435 -29.54 19.38 2.98
N PRO A 436 -30.29 19.61 4.06
CA PRO A 436 -30.26 20.90 4.78
C PRO A 436 -28.90 21.14 5.44
N VAL A 437 -28.25 22.26 5.13
CA VAL A 437 -27.08 22.78 5.86
C VAL A 437 -27.46 24.03 6.65
N THR A 438 -27.06 24.05 7.93
CA THR A 438 -27.14 25.20 8.82
C THR A 438 -26.28 26.36 8.28
N PRO A 439 -26.75 27.61 8.24
CA PRO A 439 -26.08 28.67 7.49
C PRO A 439 -24.88 29.27 8.23
N THR A 440 -23.76 29.38 7.51
CA THR A 440 -22.63 30.29 7.80
C THR A 440 -22.56 31.29 6.64
N PRO A 441 -22.44 32.61 6.88
CA PRO A 441 -22.65 33.62 5.83
C PRO A 441 -21.53 33.63 4.78
N THR A 442 -21.93 33.74 3.52
CA THR A 442 -21.06 33.77 2.33
C THR A 442 -20.82 35.22 1.86
N PRO A 443 -19.58 35.63 1.54
CA PRO A 443 -19.32 36.83 0.74
C PRO A 443 -19.59 36.54 -0.75
N VAL A 444 -20.27 37.46 -1.43
CA VAL A 444 -20.62 37.39 -2.86
C VAL A 444 -19.43 37.73 -3.77
N THR A 445 -19.28 37.01 -4.88
CA THR A 445 -18.48 37.43 -6.05
C THR A 445 -19.17 36.92 -7.33
N PRO A 446 -19.30 37.74 -8.39
CA PRO A 446 -20.21 37.46 -9.51
C PRO A 446 -19.63 36.48 -10.55
N THR A 447 -20.53 35.72 -11.18
CA THR A 447 -20.30 34.73 -12.24
C THR A 447 -20.00 35.40 -13.60
N PRO A 448 -18.98 34.96 -14.37
CA PRO A 448 -18.79 35.38 -15.76
C PRO A 448 -19.42 34.41 -16.78
N THR A 449 -19.89 34.99 -17.88
CA THR A 449 -20.57 34.38 -19.04
C THR A 449 -19.60 33.60 -19.95
N PRO A 450 -20.04 32.54 -20.68
CA PRO A 450 -19.14 31.72 -21.51
C PRO A 450 -18.71 32.44 -22.80
N VAL A 451 -17.42 32.31 -23.17
CA VAL A 451 -16.90 32.72 -24.49
C VAL A 451 -16.32 31.53 -25.27
N THR A 452 -16.60 31.50 -26.57
CA THR A 452 -16.11 30.54 -27.58
C THR A 452 -14.60 30.67 -27.80
N PRO A 453 -13.81 29.57 -27.93
CA PRO A 453 -12.36 29.67 -28.05
C PRO A 453 -11.89 30.01 -29.48
N THR A 454 -11.00 31.00 -29.56
CA THR A 454 -10.18 31.35 -30.73
C THR A 454 -8.84 30.58 -30.64
N PRO A 455 -8.24 30.09 -31.75
CA PRO A 455 -6.98 29.36 -31.70
C PRO A 455 -5.80 30.27 -31.30
N THR A 456 -5.04 29.83 -30.30
CA THR A 456 -3.82 30.49 -29.80
C THR A 456 -2.62 30.13 -30.68
N PRO A 457 -1.72 31.08 -31.01
CA PRO A 457 -0.49 30.79 -31.77
C PRO A 457 0.45 29.81 -31.03
N ALA A 458 1.04 28.85 -31.75
CA ALA A 458 2.00 27.89 -31.21
C ALA A 458 3.30 28.59 -30.75
N GLY A 459 3.85 28.19 -29.59
CA GLY A 459 5.09 28.73 -29.05
C GLY A 459 6.35 28.09 -29.64
N THR A 460 7.54 28.63 -29.37
CA THR A 460 8.82 28.05 -29.84
C THR A 460 9.09 26.67 -29.21
N CYS A 461 9.62 25.72 -29.99
CA CYS A 461 9.98 24.40 -29.45
C CYS A 461 11.21 24.44 -28.52
N ALA A 462 11.12 23.73 -27.40
CA ALA A 462 12.24 23.44 -26.50
C ALA A 462 13.20 22.41 -27.13
N ALA A 463 14.29 22.09 -26.44
CA ALA A 463 15.22 21.05 -26.88
C ALA A 463 14.51 19.70 -27.08
N ALA A 464 14.86 18.96 -28.15
CA ALA A 464 14.20 17.69 -28.47
C ALA A 464 14.37 16.67 -27.33
N TRP A 465 13.27 15.98 -27.00
CA TRP A 465 13.28 14.89 -26.04
C TRP A 465 14.16 13.74 -26.53
N ASN A 466 14.95 13.16 -25.63
CA ASN A 466 15.83 12.03 -25.89
C ASN A 466 15.61 10.96 -24.81
N SER A 467 15.29 9.74 -25.25
CA SER A 467 15.02 8.61 -24.35
C SER A 467 16.21 8.21 -23.48
N ALA A 468 17.45 8.53 -23.90
CA ALA A 468 18.66 8.24 -23.13
C ALA A 468 19.03 9.34 -22.12
N THR A 469 18.39 10.51 -22.18
CA THR A 469 18.71 11.63 -21.29
C THR A 469 17.92 11.55 -19.98
N VAL A 470 18.60 11.77 -18.85
CA VAL A 470 17.98 11.89 -17.54
C VAL A 470 17.46 13.32 -17.33
N TYR A 471 16.18 13.45 -17.01
CA TYR A 471 15.52 14.71 -16.67
C TYR A 471 15.29 14.76 -15.15
N ALA A 472 16.35 15.06 -14.41
CA ALA A 472 16.37 14.92 -12.95
C ALA A 472 15.55 15.99 -12.20
N ALA A 473 15.54 17.22 -12.70
CA ALA A 473 14.76 18.30 -12.11
C ALA A 473 13.34 18.31 -12.69
N ALA A 474 12.33 18.33 -11.82
CA ALA A 474 10.95 18.61 -12.24
C ALA A 474 10.89 19.95 -12.97
N ASN A 475 9.91 20.11 -13.85
CA ASN A 475 9.66 21.29 -14.67
C ASN A 475 10.64 21.54 -15.83
N THR A 476 11.52 20.59 -16.14
CA THR A 476 12.37 20.60 -17.35
C THR A 476 11.50 20.45 -18.61
N LYS A 477 11.73 21.34 -19.59
CA LYS A 477 10.96 21.37 -20.84
C LYS A 477 11.71 20.68 -21.98
N VAL A 478 10.98 19.88 -22.74
CA VAL A 478 11.46 19.21 -23.96
C VAL A 478 10.43 19.31 -25.07
N SER A 479 10.84 19.13 -26.32
CA SER A 479 9.91 19.02 -27.45
C SER A 479 9.84 17.60 -27.99
N TYR A 480 8.64 17.15 -28.36
CA TYR A 480 8.40 15.86 -29.00
C TYR A 480 7.15 15.94 -29.87
N ASN A 481 7.20 15.45 -31.12
CA ASN A 481 6.08 15.45 -32.07
C ASN A 481 5.34 16.81 -32.21
N GLY A 482 6.07 17.92 -32.27
CA GLY A 482 5.48 19.26 -32.47
C GLY A 482 4.78 19.83 -31.23
N HIS A 483 5.03 19.27 -30.05
CA HIS A 483 4.52 19.75 -28.78
C HIS A 483 5.67 19.95 -27.80
N ASN A 484 5.54 20.94 -26.92
CA ASN A 484 6.40 21.06 -25.75
C ASN A 484 5.79 20.26 -24.60
N TYR A 485 6.65 19.58 -23.84
CA TYR A 485 6.28 18.82 -22.65
C TYR A 485 7.14 19.25 -21.46
N GLN A 486 6.61 19.07 -20.27
CA GLN A 486 7.26 19.40 -19.02
C GLN A 486 7.22 18.19 -18.08
N ASN A 487 8.36 17.71 -17.60
CA ASN A 487 8.37 16.57 -16.67
C ASN A 487 7.85 17.02 -15.29
N LYS A 488 7.03 16.18 -14.67
CA LYS A 488 6.45 16.43 -13.33
C LYS A 488 7.40 15.98 -12.21
N TRP A 489 8.25 15.01 -12.48
CA TRP A 489 9.26 14.43 -11.58
C TRP A 489 10.42 13.84 -12.40
N TRP A 490 11.39 13.22 -11.72
CA TRP A 490 12.54 12.56 -12.35
C TRP A 490 12.09 11.56 -13.43
N THR A 491 12.77 11.55 -14.58
CA THR A 491 12.49 10.55 -15.63
C THR A 491 13.67 10.33 -16.56
N GLN A 492 13.74 9.11 -17.12
CA GLN A 492 14.59 8.75 -18.26
C GLN A 492 13.84 7.70 -19.08
N GLY A 493 13.72 7.91 -20.39
CA GLY A 493 13.10 6.94 -21.31
C GLY A 493 11.57 6.97 -21.41
N ASP A 494 10.84 7.62 -20.49
CA ASP A 494 9.38 7.75 -20.59
C ASP A 494 8.96 8.65 -21.75
N ASN A 495 8.11 8.14 -22.66
CA ASN A 495 7.69 8.87 -23.86
C ASN A 495 6.71 10.03 -23.50
N PRO A 496 7.00 11.28 -23.88
CA PRO A 496 6.13 12.42 -23.58
C PRO A 496 4.72 12.32 -24.12
N ALA A 497 4.55 11.78 -25.33
CA ALA A 497 3.24 11.66 -25.97
C ALA A 497 2.35 10.55 -25.36
N GLN A 498 2.91 9.69 -24.49
CA GLN A 498 2.19 8.57 -23.88
C GLN A 498 1.91 8.75 -22.38
N SER A 499 2.35 9.87 -21.79
CA SER A 499 2.18 10.10 -20.35
C SER A 499 0.72 10.30 -19.93
N GLY A 500 -0.11 10.97 -20.73
CA GLY A 500 -1.47 11.32 -20.32
C GLY A 500 -1.53 12.22 -19.08
N GLU A 501 -2.72 12.44 -18.53
CA GLU A 501 -2.92 13.37 -17.40
C GLU A 501 -2.16 12.95 -16.12
N TRP A 502 -1.91 11.65 -15.94
CA TRP A 502 -1.28 11.08 -14.75
C TRP A 502 0.18 10.63 -14.94
N GLY A 503 0.71 10.68 -16.16
CA GLY A 503 2.09 10.27 -16.44
C GLY A 503 3.10 11.38 -16.19
N VAL A 504 4.35 11.01 -16.46
CA VAL A 504 5.57 11.78 -16.19
C VAL A 504 5.57 13.15 -16.87
N TRP A 505 5.10 13.22 -18.11
CA TRP A 505 5.12 14.42 -18.92
C TRP A 505 3.76 15.12 -18.93
N LYS A 506 3.77 16.42 -18.68
CA LYS A 506 2.66 17.33 -18.89
C LYS A 506 2.81 18.00 -20.25
N ASP A 507 1.81 17.88 -21.13
CA ASP A 507 1.76 18.66 -22.37
C ASP A 507 1.59 20.16 -22.03
N VAL A 508 2.47 21.01 -22.56
CA VAL A 508 2.45 22.46 -22.39
C VAL A 508 2.09 23.20 -23.70
N GLY A 509 1.59 22.47 -24.69
CA GLY A 509 1.01 22.98 -25.92
C GLY A 509 1.85 22.72 -27.17
N SER A 510 1.22 22.93 -28.32
CA SER A 510 1.86 22.85 -29.63
C SER A 510 3.01 23.84 -29.75
N CYS A 511 4.08 23.42 -30.41
CA CYS A 511 5.22 24.25 -30.76
C CYS A 511 5.58 24.13 -32.24
N SER A 512 6.18 25.17 -32.82
CA SER A 512 6.60 25.21 -34.23
C SER A 512 7.97 25.82 -34.42
#